data_AF-A0A7J9JIX4-F1
#
_entry.id   AF-A0A7J9JIX4-F1
#
_cell.length_a   1.000
_cell.length_b   1.000
_cell.length_c   1.000
_cell.angle_alpha   90.00
_cell.angle_beta   90.00
_cell.angle_gamma   90.00
#
_symmetry.space_group_name_H-M   'P 1'
#
loop_
_entity.id
_entity.type
_entity.pdbx_description
1 polymer ?
#
loop_
_entity_poly.entity_id
_entity_poly.type
_entity_poly.pdbx_seq_one_letter_code
_entity_poly.pdbx_strand_id
1 'polypeptide(L)'
;MLESVLETTDTDADIGRCGQMEAKNQAMDFIHEVGWLLHRSQLKSRLGHLDPNPELFPLRRFKWLMEFSMDHEWCAVVKKLLNILLDGIVSSGEHPSLNLALTEMGLLHRAVRKNCRPLVELLLRFVPEKTSDRLGFENETVADGVHKSYLFRPDVIGPAGLTPLHIAAGKDGSEDLLDALTDDPGKVGIDAWKNARDSTGSTPEDYARLRGHYSYIHLVQKKINKRPPSGHVVVDIPSAVSDCSTNQKPNNESTSSFEIGQLELRSIKRNCKLCDQKLAYGYGTANRSLVYRPAMLSMVAVAAVCVCVALLFKSCPEVLYIFRPFRWELLDYGTS
;
A
#
# COMPACT_ATOMS: atom_id res chain seq x y z
N MET A 1 14.42 -3.17 15.65
CA MET A 1 14.87 -2.94 14.26
C MET A 1 15.48 -4.25 13.77
N LEU A 2 15.37 -4.62 12.48
CA LEU A 2 15.93 -5.92 12.01
C LEU A 2 17.44 -6.02 12.29
N GLU A 3 18.16 -4.93 12.10
CA GLU A 3 19.61 -4.82 12.31
C GLU A 3 20.03 -5.28 13.71
N SER A 4 19.33 -4.84 14.76
CA SER A 4 19.65 -5.24 16.14
C SER A 4 19.43 -6.73 16.44
N VAL A 5 18.60 -7.41 15.64
CA VAL A 5 18.37 -8.86 15.75
C VAL A 5 19.43 -9.66 14.98
N LEU A 6 20.04 -9.04 13.97
CA LEU A 6 21.10 -9.65 13.15
C LEU A 6 22.50 -9.44 13.77
N GLU A 7 22.70 -8.33 14.47
CA GLU A 7 23.97 -7.93 15.11
C GLU A 7 24.26 -8.63 16.44
N THR A 8 23.33 -9.43 16.98
CA THR A 8 23.59 -10.25 18.18
C THR A 8 24.75 -11.22 17.90
N THR A 9 25.92 -10.91 18.46
CA THR A 9 27.11 -11.76 18.47
C THR A 9 26.94 -12.86 19.53
N ASP A 10 27.44 -14.06 19.23
CA ASP A 10 27.25 -15.32 19.96
C ASP A 10 27.84 -15.37 21.40
N THR A 11 28.00 -14.25 22.09
CA THR A 11 28.87 -14.12 23.28
C THR A 11 28.19 -14.10 24.65
N ASP A 12 26.91 -14.46 24.82
CA ASP A 12 26.35 -14.55 26.19
C ASP A 12 25.36 -15.71 26.47
N ALA A 13 25.53 -16.22 27.70
CA ALA A 13 24.99 -17.39 28.41
C ALA A 13 23.70 -18.13 27.95
N ASP A 14 23.73 -19.45 28.18
CA ASP A 14 23.00 -20.56 27.53
C ASP A 14 21.45 -20.66 27.69
N ILE A 15 20.75 -19.67 28.23
CA ILE A 15 19.28 -19.78 28.42
C ILE A 15 18.48 -18.84 27.49
N GLY A 16 19.05 -17.71 27.06
CA GLY A 16 18.42 -16.77 26.10
C GLY A 16 18.75 -17.05 24.63
N ARG A 17 19.65 -17.99 24.36
CA ARG A 17 20.29 -18.23 23.06
C ARG A 17 19.36 -18.81 22.00
N CYS A 18 18.44 -19.70 22.38
CA CYS A 18 17.56 -20.37 21.43
C CYS A 18 16.58 -19.40 20.76
N GLY A 19 15.89 -18.57 21.55
CA GLY A 19 14.91 -17.61 21.01
C GLY A 19 15.55 -16.47 20.21
N GLN A 20 16.74 -16.01 20.60
CA GLN A 20 17.48 -15.00 19.82
C GLN A 20 17.98 -15.54 18.48
N MET A 21 18.50 -16.77 18.48
CA MET A 21 18.96 -17.43 17.24
C MET A 21 17.78 -17.71 16.30
N GLU A 22 16.62 -18.11 16.83
CA GLU A 22 15.40 -18.30 16.04
C GLU A 22 14.90 -16.99 15.42
N ALA A 23 14.84 -15.90 16.21
CA ALA A 23 14.46 -14.58 15.69
C ALA A 23 15.43 -14.09 14.60
N LYS A 24 16.73 -14.36 14.75
CA LYS A 24 17.75 -14.07 13.74
C LYS A 24 17.54 -14.89 12.46
N ASN A 25 17.25 -16.18 12.59
CA ASN A 25 16.96 -17.03 11.43
C ASN A 25 15.71 -16.55 10.69
N GLN A 26 14.62 -16.24 11.42
CA GLN A 26 13.40 -15.70 10.84
C GLN A 26 13.62 -14.35 10.14
N ALA A 27 14.45 -13.48 10.70
CA ALA A 27 14.84 -12.22 10.09
C ALA A 27 15.62 -12.43 8.77
N MET A 28 16.55 -13.38 8.73
CA MET A 28 17.30 -13.72 7.53
C MET A 28 16.40 -14.33 6.45
N ASP A 29 15.53 -15.27 6.83
CA ASP A 29 14.54 -15.86 5.94
C ASP A 29 13.62 -14.78 5.36
N PHE A 30 13.18 -13.82 6.17
CA PHE A 30 12.38 -12.70 5.71
C PHE A 30 13.10 -11.87 4.65
N ILE A 31 14.37 -11.51 4.89
CA ILE A 31 15.17 -10.74 3.94
C ILE A 31 15.36 -11.50 2.62
N HIS A 32 15.64 -12.80 2.67
CA HIS A 32 15.77 -13.63 1.48
C HIS A 32 14.47 -13.70 0.68
N GLU A 33 13.35 -13.94 1.36
CA GLU A 33 12.02 -14.02 0.74
C GLU A 33 11.57 -12.71 0.11
N VAL A 34 11.74 -11.58 0.82
CA VAL A 34 11.42 -10.25 0.28
C VAL A 34 12.36 -9.89 -0.86
N GLY A 35 13.65 -10.20 -0.75
CA GLY A 35 14.62 -9.98 -1.82
C GLY A 35 14.23 -10.69 -3.11
N TRP A 36 13.83 -11.96 -3.00
CA TRP A 36 13.37 -12.75 -4.13
C TRP A 36 12.07 -12.18 -4.74
N LEU A 37 11.09 -11.82 -3.91
CA LEU A 37 9.83 -11.20 -4.34
C LEU A 37 10.06 -9.88 -5.07
N LEU A 38 10.93 -9.02 -4.54
CA LEU A 38 11.24 -7.71 -5.12
C LEU A 38 11.99 -7.84 -6.43
N HIS A 39 13.00 -8.71 -6.51
CA HIS A 39 13.73 -8.98 -7.75
C HIS A 39 12.76 -9.35 -8.87
N ARG A 40 11.81 -10.23 -8.55
CA ARG A 40 10.78 -10.64 -9.49
C ARG A 40 9.81 -9.52 -9.87
N SER A 41 9.38 -8.71 -8.91
CA SER A 41 8.52 -7.55 -9.19
C SER A 41 9.18 -6.58 -10.18
N GLN A 42 10.50 -6.40 -10.06
CA GLN A 42 11.29 -5.56 -10.96
C GLN A 42 11.41 -6.19 -12.35
N LEU A 43 11.68 -7.50 -12.44
CA LEU A 43 11.73 -8.20 -13.72
C LEU A 43 10.40 -8.10 -14.47
N LYS A 44 9.27 -8.38 -13.82
CA LYS A 44 7.93 -8.23 -14.44
C LYS A 44 7.69 -6.80 -14.94
N SER A 45 8.06 -5.80 -14.13
CA SER A 45 7.94 -4.39 -14.50
C SER A 45 8.81 -3.98 -15.68
N ARG A 46 9.98 -4.61 -15.88
CA ARG A 46 10.94 -4.27 -16.93
C ARG A 46 10.75 -5.07 -18.21
N LEU A 47 10.43 -6.36 -18.09
CA LEU A 47 10.39 -7.33 -19.19
C LEU A 47 8.97 -7.65 -19.64
N GLY A 48 7.95 -7.37 -18.82
CA GLY A 48 6.55 -7.58 -19.19
C GLY A 48 6.29 -9.03 -19.61
N HIS A 49 5.89 -9.23 -20.87
CA HIS A 49 5.62 -10.54 -21.46
C HIS A 49 6.87 -11.33 -21.91
N LEU A 50 8.04 -10.69 -21.90
CA LEU A 50 9.32 -11.33 -22.25
C LEU A 50 10.01 -11.94 -21.03
N ASP A 51 9.35 -11.99 -19.87
CA ASP A 51 9.89 -12.59 -18.65
C ASP A 51 10.12 -14.10 -18.86
N PRO A 52 11.37 -14.58 -18.79
CA PRO A 52 11.67 -16.01 -18.91
C PRO A 52 11.15 -16.84 -17.73
N ASN A 53 10.63 -16.21 -16.66
CA ASN A 53 10.18 -16.91 -15.46
C ASN A 53 8.64 -16.84 -15.27
N PRO A 54 7.87 -17.80 -15.84
CA PRO A 54 6.41 -17.76 -15.82
C PRO A 54 5.77 -18.09 -14.47
N GLU A 55 6.51 -18.69 -13.53
CA GLU A 55 5.91 -19.37 -12.37
C GLU A 55 5.58 -18.43 -11.20
N LEU A 56 4.38 -17.85 -11.10
CA LEU A 56 4.01 -16.84 -10.08
C LEU A 56 4.49 -17.11 -8.62
N PHE A 57 4.69 -16.06 -7.83
CA PHE A 57 5.21 -16.20 -6.46
C PHE A 57 4.20 -16.93 -5.56
N PRO A 58 4.59 -17.97 -4.80
CA PRO A 58 3.65 -18.76 -4.01
C PRO A 58 2.91 -17.95 -2.94
N LEU A 59 1.58 -18.03 -2.90
CA LEU A 59 0.75 -17.30 -1.94
C LEU A 59 1.08 -17.63 -0.49
N ARG A 60 1.41 -18.89 -0.19
CA ARG A 60 1.75 -19.32 1.18
C ARG A 60 2.98 -18.57 1.72
N ARG A 61 4.02 -18.40 0.90
CA ARG A 61 5.22 -17.63 1.27
C ARG A 61 4.89 -16.15 1.38
N PHE A 62 4.01 -15.65 0.52
CA PHE A 62 3.59 -14.25 0.55
C PHE A 62 2.76 -13.92 1.80
N LYS A 63 1.86 -14.83 2.21
CA LYS A 63 1.10 -14.73 3.45
C LYS A 63 2.03 -14.60 4.63
N TRP A 64 3.06 -15.45 4.72
CA TRP A 64 4.06 -15.37 5.77
C TRP A 64 4.80 -14.02 5.77
N LEU A 65 5.23 -13.52 4.60
CA LEU A 65 5.86 -12.19 4.48
C LEU A 65 4.97 -11.04 4.96
N MET A 66 3.69 -11.08 4.57
CA MET A 66 2.71 -10.09 4.98
C MET A 66 2.50 -10.12 6.49
N GLU A 67 2.28 -11.32 7.04
CA GLU A 67 2.07 -11.54 8.48
C GLU A 67 3.27 -11.08 9.31
N PHE A 68 4.49 -11.48 8.91
CA PHE A 68 5.73 -11.05 9.56
C PHE A 68 5.86 -9.52 9.55
N SER A 69 5.62 -8.88 8.40
CA SER A 69 5.67 -7.41 8.27
C SER A 69 4.64 -6.70 9.15
N MET A 70 3.45 -7.27 9.29
CA MET A 70 2.37 -6.76 10.14
C MET A 70 2.71 -6.87 11.62
N ASP A 71 3.30 -7.99 12.04
CA ASP A 71 3.67 -8.26 13.42
C ASP A 71 4.79 -7.30 13.89
N HIS A 72 5.66 -6.89 12.96
CA HIS A 72 6.68 -5.86 13.13
C HIS A 72 6.22 -4.42 12.84
N GLU A 73 4.96 -4.20 12.49
CA GLU A 73 4.35 -2.87 12.29
C GLU A 73 4.99 -2.03 11.16
N TRP A 74 5.60 -2.70 10.16
CA TRP A 74 6.28 -2.04 9.05
C TRP A 74 5.30 -1.55 7.98
N CYS A 75 4.65 -0.42 8.26
CA CYS A 75 3.65 0.21 7.41
C CYS A 75 4.06 0.33 5.93
N ALA A 76 5.29 0.80 5.66
CA ALA A 76 5.78 0.96 4.28
C ALA A 76 5.95 -0.38 3.56
N VAL A 77 6.42 -1.41 4.27
CA VAL A 77 6.60 -2.76 3.73
C VAL A 77 5.23 -3.38 3.45
N VAL A 78 4.28 -3.30 4.39
CA VAL A 78 2.90 -3.77 4.21
C VAL A 78 2.26 -3.11 2.99
N LYS A 79 2.36 -1.79 2.84
CA LYS A 79 1.86 -1.08 1.65
C LYS A 79 2.50 -1.59 0.36
N LYS A 80 3.81 -1.79 0.36
CA LYS A 80 4.54 -2.27 -0.82
C LYS A 80 4.12 -3.69 -1.19
N LEU A 81 3.97 -4.57 -0.20
CA LEU A 81 3.51 -5.94 -0.39
C LEU A 81 2.08 -5.97 -0.94
N LEU A 82 1.17 -5.13 -0.42
CA LEU A 82 -0.19 -5.02 -0.96
C LEU A 82 -0.19 -4.59 -2.44
N ASN A 83 0.62 -3.60 -2.80
CA ASN A 83 0.77 -3.20 -4.21
C ASN A 83 1.31 -4.35 -5.08
N ILE A 84 2.28 -5.12 -4.59
CA ILE A 84 2.84 -6.29 -5.30
C ILE A 84 1.80 -7.39 -5.51
N LEU A 85 0.94 -7.63 -4.50
CA LEU A 85 -0.16 -8.58 -4.59
C LEU A 85 -1.14 -8.20 -5.71
N LEU A 86 -1.52 -6.92 -5.75
CA LEU A 86 -2.45 -6.38 -6.74
C LEU A 86 -1.84 -6.26 -8.15
N ASP A 87 -0.52 -6.13 -8.25
CA ASP A 87 0.24 -6.19 -9.51
C ASP A 87 0.21 -7.61 -10.13
N GLY A 88 -0.37 -8.62 -9.46
CA GLY A 88 -0.54 -9.98 -9.97
C GLY A 88 0.79 -10.73 -10.13
N ILE A 89 1.77 -10.43 -9.26
CA ILE A 89 3.06 -11.14 -9.20
C ILE A 89 2.92 -12.44 -8.39
N VAL A 90 1.94 -12.47 -7.48
CA VAL A 90 1.66 -13.57 -6.56
C VAL A 90 0.56 -14.45 -7.15
N SER A 91 0.70 -15.77 -7.01
CA SER A 91 -0.33 -16.74 -7.37
C SER A 91 -1.56 -16.56 -6.50
N SER A 92 -2.76 -16.75 -7.04
CA SER A 92 -3.98 -16.86 -6.21
C SER A 92 -4.01 -18.14 -5.38
N GLY A 93 -3.12 -19.10 -5.67
CA GLY A 93 -3.03 -20.38 -4.98
C GLY A 93 -4.32 -21.18 -5.17
N GLU A 94 -4.89 -21.65 -4.07
CA GLU A 94 -6.16 -22.37 -4.03
C GLU A 94 -7.38 -21.44 -4.04
N HIS A 95 -7.19 -20.13 -3.84
CA HIS A 95 -8.33 -19.22 -3.75
C HIS A 95 -8.86 -18.84 -5.13
N PRO A 96 -10.20 -18.79 -5.30
CA PRO A 96 -10.83 -18.33 -6.53
C PRO A 96 -10.54 -16.85 -6.83
N SER A 97 -10.19 -16.04 -5.81
CA SER A 97 -9.82 -14.63 -5.99
C SER A 97 -8.80 -14.15 -4.95
N LEU A 98 -8.01 -13.14 -5.31
CA LEU A 98 -7.08 -12.46 -4.39
C LEU A 98 -7.82 -11.74 -3.24
N ASN A 99 -9.05 -11.28 -3.48
CA ASN A 99 -9.87 -10.65 -2.45
C ASN A 99 -10.19 -11.64 -1.32
N LEU A 100 -10.53 -12.88 -1.67
CA LEU A 100 -10.77 -13.91 -0.65
C LEU A 100 -9.51 -14.18 0.18
N ALA A 101 -8.35 -14.28 -0.47
CA ALA A 101 -7.07 -14.43 0.23
C ALA A 101 -6.80 -13.26 1.21
N LEU A 102 -7.12 -12.02 0.82
CA LEU A 102 -6.99 -10.85 1.69
C LEU A 102 -7.97 -10.87 2.87
N THR A 103 -9.21 -11.28 2.64
CA THR A 103 -10.22 -11.45 3.70
C THR A 103 -9.76 -12.51 4.71
N GLU A 104 -9.25 -13.64 4.24
CA GLU A 104 -8.73 -14.70 5.11
C GLU A 104 -7.49 -14.30 5.91
N MET A 105 -6.63 -13.43 5.37
CA MET A 105 -5.50 -12.86 6.12
C MET A 105 -5.94 -11.96 7.26
N GLY A 106 -7.15 -11.36 7.18
CA GLY A 106 -7.72 -10.55 8.26
C GLY A 106 -6.82 -9.39 8.69
N LEU A 107 -6.17 -8.72 7.72
CA LEU A 107 -5.11 -7.74 8.00
C LEU A 107 -5.57 -6.62 8.93
N LEU A 108 -6.79 -6.09 8.71
CA LEU A 108 -7.34 -5.04 9.56
C LEU A 108 -7.62 -5.55 10.99
N HIS A 109 -8.18 -6.76 11.14
CA HIS A 109 -8.37 -7.39 12.46
C HIS A 109 -7.04 -7.60 13.19
N ARG A 110 -5.99 -8.02 12.48
CA ARG A 110 -4.65 -8.19 13.04
C ARG A 110 -4.05 -6.86 13.50
N ALA A 111 -4.15 -5.81 12.68
CA ALA A 111 -3.69 -4.47 13.04
C ALA A 111 -4.38 -3.93 14.30
N VAL A 112 -5.69 -4.13 14.42
CA VAL A 112 -6.47 -3.75 15.61
C VAL A 112 -6.05 -4.58 16.83
N ARG A 113 -5.89 -5.90 16.68
CA ARG A 113 -5.42 -6.77 17.77
C ARG A 113 -4.05 -6.35 18.29
N LYS A 114 -3.18 -5.87 17.41
CA LYS A 114 -1.85 -5.33 17.73
C LYS A 114 -1.87 -3.94 18.39
N ASN A 115 -3.02 -3.26 18.43
CA ASN A 115 -3.14 -1.87 18.88
C ASN A 115 -2.31 -0.86 18.05
N CYS A 116 -2.10 -1.12 16.75
CA CYS A 116 -1.22 -0.31 15.91
C CYS A 116 -2.01 0.69 15.04
N ARG A 117 -2.18 1.93 15.53
CA ARG A 117 -2.93 2.99 14.83
C ARG A 117 -2.40 3.29 13.42
N PRO A 118 -1.09 3.47 13.18
CA PRO A 118 -0.58 3.78 11.84
C PRO A 118 -0.92 2.70 10.80
N LEU A 119 -0.91 1.44 11.22
CA LEU A 119 -1.23 0.31 10.36
C LEU A 119 -2.72 0.25 10.04
N VAL A 120 -3.59 0.53 11.01
CA VAL A 120 -5.05 0.65 10.80
C VAL A 120 -5.35 1.78 9.82
N GLU A 121 -4.77 2.96 10.02
CA GLU A 121 -4.98 4.11 9.12
C GLU A 121 -4.47 3.83 7.70
N LEU A 122 -3.32 3.16 7.58
CA LEU A 122 -2.76 2.74 6.29
C LEU A 122 -3.70 1.81 5.53
N LEU A 123 -4.29 0.82 6.23
CA LEU A 123 -5.21 -0.14 5.62
C LEU A 123 -6.54 0.54 5.22
N LEU A 124 -7.15 1.34 6.10
CA LEU A 124 -8.42 2.02 5.80
C LEU A 124 -8.29 3.01 4.63
N ARG A 125 -7.12 3.65 4.48
CA ARG A 125 -6.85 4.62 3.40
C ARG A 125 -6.06 4.01 2.23
N PHE A 126 -5.92 2.69 2.19
CA PHE A 126 -5.16 2.04 1.13
C PHE A 126 -5.86 2.21 -0.22
N VAL A 127 -5.15 2.82 -1.17
CA VAL A 127 -5.60 2.97 -2.56
C VAL A 127 -4.53 2.35 -3.46
N PRO A 128 -4.87 1.38 -4.32
CA PRO A 128 -3.93 0.76 -5.25
C PRO A 128 -3.28 1.80 -6.18
N GLU A 129 -1.96 1.73 -6.37
CA GLU A 129 -1.23 2.68 -7.23
C GLU A 129 -1.52 2.49 -8.73
N LYS A 130 -1.81 1.26 -9.14
CA LYS A 130 -2.21 0.93 -10.50
C LYS A 130 -3.67 0.51 -10.46
N THR A 131 -4.54 1.35 -11.01
CA THR A 131 -5.94 1.01 -11.29
C THR A 131 -5.96 -0.05 -12.38
N SER A 132 -5.60 -1.29 -12.05
CA SER A 132 -5.84 -2.38 -12.96
C SER A 132 -7.28 -2.81 -12.73
N ASP A 133 -8.06 -2.78 -13.80
CA ASP A 133 -9.45 -3.24 -13.92
C ASP A 133 -9.64 -4.74 -13.55
N ARG A 134 -8.62 -5.40 -12.98
CA ARG A 134 -8.62 -6.80 -12.54
C ARG A 134 -9.24 -7.02 -11.16
N LEU A 135 -9.35 -5.99 -10.33
CA LEU A 135 -10.22 -6.10 -9.16
C LEU A 135 -11.63 -5.87 -9.69
N GLY A 136 -12.34 -6.96 -9.99
CA GLY A 136 -13.76 -6.95 -10.31
C GLY A 136 -14.57 -6.39 -9.14
N PHE A 137 -14.47 -5.08 -8.90
CA PHE A 137 -15.49 -4.28 -8.23
C PHE A 137 -16.59 -3.99 -9.24
N GLU A 138 -17.10 -5.05 -9.86
CA GLU A 138 -18.44 -5.02 -10.39
C GLU A 138 -19.33 -5.21 -9.17
N ASN A 139 -19.91 -4.11 -8.68
CA ASN A 139 -21.22 -4.18 -8.05
C ASN A 139 -21.89 -2.81 -8.22
N GLU A 140 -22.93 -2.86 -9.05
CA GLU A 140 -24.08 -1.96 -9.12
C GLU A 140 -23.77 -0.51 -9.46
N THR A 141 -23.81 -0.24 -10.76
CA THR A 141 -24.36 0.99 -11.30
C THR A 141 -25.78 1.20 -10.76
N VAL A 142 -25.91 1.82 -9.60
CA VAL A 142 -27.08 2.65 -9.28
C VAL A 142 -26.62 4.09 -9.41
N ALA A 143 -27.40 4.86 -10.15
CA ALA A 143 -27.12 6.24 -10.50
C ALA A 143 -26.68 7.07 -9.27
N ASP A 144 -25.67 7.92 -9.51
CA ASP A 144 -25.11 8.93 -8.62
C ASP A 144 -23.84 8.54 -7.83
N GLY A 145 -22.69 9.08 -8.27
CA GLY A 145 -21.42 9.06 -7.55
C GLY A 145 -20.55 7.81 -7.74
N VAL A 146 -19.30 7.99 -8.16
CA VAL A 146 -18.27 6.93 -8.18
C VAL A 146 -17.99 6.50 -6.74
N HIS A 147 -18.70 5.49 -6.25
CA HIS A 147 -18.41 4.87 -4.97
C HIS A 147 -17.07 4.12 -5.08
N LYS A 148 -15.99 4.76 -4.63
CA LYS A 148 -14.72 4.08 -4.42
C LYS A 148 -14.92 2.99 -3.39
N SER A 149 -14.87 1.74 -3.82
CA SER A 149 -14.90 0.58 -2.95
C SER A 149 -13.57 0.48 -2.20
N TYR A 150 -13.61 0.78 -0.90
CA TYR A 150 -12.46 0.61 -0.03
C TYR A 150 -12.21 -0.88 0.22
N LEU A 151 -10.96 -1.32 0.05
CA LEU A 151 -10.58 -2.73 0.18
C LEU A 151 -10.69 -3.23 1.62
N PHE A 152 -10.34 -2.38 2.58
CA PHE A 152 -10.42 -2.67 4.00
C PHE A 152 -11.51 -1.81 4.63
N ARG A 153 -12.49 -2.45 5.26
CA ARG A 153 -13.61 -1.75 5.91
C ARG A 153 -13.77 -2.19 7.37
N PRO A 154 -14.20 -1.29 8.26
CA PRO A 154 -14.35 -1.58 9.68
C PRO A 154 -15.57 -2.46 10.04
N ASP A 155 -16.45 -2.73 9.08
CA ASP A 155 -17.65 -3.59 9.22
C ASP A 155 -17.42 -5.05 8.78
N VAL A 156 -16.26 -5.37 8.21
CA VAL A 156 -15.98 -6.72 7.70
C VAL A 156 -15.94 -7.73 8.85
N ILE A 157 -16.73 -8.78 8.73
CA ILE A 157 -16.75 -9.89 9.67
C ILE A 157 -15.48 -10.71 9.47
N GLY A 158 -14.73 -10.90 10.56
CA GLY A 158 -13.52 -11.70 10.57
C GLY A 158 -13.68 -13.02 11.33
N PRO A 159 -12.55 -13.64 11.72
CA PRO A 159 -12.55 -14.84 12.54
C PRO A 159 -13.38 -14.65 13.81
N ALA A 160 -14.08 -15.70 14.25
CA ALA A 160 -15.03 -15.68 15.36
C ALA A 160 -16.24 -14.75 15.17
N GLY A 161 -16.55 -14.35 13.93
CA GLY A 161 -17.72 -13.52 13.65
C GLY A 161 -17.57 -12.07 14.11
N LEU A 162 -16.37 -11.64 14.49
CA LEU A 162 -16.13 -10.30 15.02
C LEU A 162 -15.64 -9.34 13.93
N THR A 163 -16.17 -8.11 13.94
CA THR A 163 -15.63 -7.03 13.12
C THR A 163 -14.42 -6.37 13.81
N PRO A 164 -13.58 -5.61 13.09
CA PRO A 164 -12.50 -4.83 13.70
C PRO A 164 -13.00 -3.90 14.81
N LEU A 165 -14.21 -3.33 14.66
CA LEU A 165 -14.83 -2.49 15.69
C LEU A 165 -15.16 -3.27 16.97
N HIS A 166 -15.65 -4.51 16.87
CA HIS A 166 -15.87 -5.35 18.07
C HIS A 166 -14.56 -5.59 18.83
N ILE A 167 -13.47 -5.89 18.11
CA ILE A 167 -12.16 -6.14 18.70
C ILE A 167 -11.65 -4.87 19.40
N ALA A 168 -11.75 -3.71 18.76
CA ALA A 168 -11.36 -2.44 19.38
C ALA A 168 -12.22 -2.15 20.61
N ALA A 169 -13.55 -2.19 20.47
CA ALA A 169 -14.49 -1.90 21.55
C ALA A 169 -14.31 -2.77 22.79
N GLY A 170 -13.87 -4.03 22.63
CA GLY A 170 -13.64 -4.96 23.73
C GLY A 170 -12.23 -4.88 24.36
N LYS A 171 -11.30 -4.17 23.71
CA LYS A 171 -9.88 -4.11 24.10
C LYS A 171 -9.56 -2.82 24.85
N ASP A 172 -8.90 -2.97 25.99
CA ASP A 172 -8.41 -1.86 26.79
C ASP A 172 -7.34 -1.03 26.04
N GLY A 173 -7.39 0.30 26.20
CA GLY A 173 -6.41 1.23 25.63
C GLY A 173 -6.49 1.39 24.10
N SER A 174 -7.68 1.19 23.51
CA SER A 174 -7.90 1.23 22.06
C SER A 174 -8.68 2.47 21.58
N GLU A 175 -8.78 3.52 22.41
CA GLU A 175 -9.53 4.74 22.09
C GLU A 175 -9.06 5.37 20.76
N ASP A 176 -7.75 5.44 20.57
CA ASP A 176 -7.11 5.92 19.33
C ASP A 176 -7.45 5.06 18.11
N LEU A 177 -7.63 3.75 18.30
CA LEU A 177 -8.05 2.86 17.21
C LEU A 177 -9.52 3.04 16.89
N LEU A 178 -10.35 3.21 17.90
CA LEU A 178 -11.78 3.45 17.71
C LEU A 178 -12.01 4.78 16.98
N ASP A 179 -11.23 5.81 17.31
CA ASP A 179 -11.17 7.08 16.59
C ASP A 179 -10.84 6.84 15.10
N ALA A 180 -9.76 6.11 14.80
CA ALA A 180 -9.34 5.82 13.43
C ALA A 180 -10.35 4.95 12.65
N LEU A 181 -10.95 3.94 13.29
CA LEU A 181 -11.94 3.04 12.68
C LEU A 181 -13.28 3.71 12.42
N THR A 182 -13.64 4.74 13.20
CA THR A 182 -14.87 5.53 13.01
C THR A 182 -14.66 6.76 12.14
N ASP A 183 -13.42 7.22 11.93
CA ASP A 183 -13.05 8.22 10.93
C ASP A 183 -12.60 7.59 9.59
N ASP A 184 -13.17 6.45 9.24
CA ASP A 184 -12.85 5.77 7.99
C ASP A 184 -13.33 6.58 6.77
N PRO A 185 -12.62 6.53 5.63
CA PRO A 185 -12.99 7.27 4.42
C PRO A 185 -14.38 6.94 3.86
N GLY A 186 -14.90 5.73 4.15
CA GLY A 186 -16.23 5.29 3.74
C GLY A 186 -17.35 5.71 4.68
N LYS A 187 -17.02 6.28 5.86
CA LYS A 187 -17.94 6.53 6.98
C LYS A 187 -18.74 5.31 7.41
N VAL A 188 -18.25 4.11 7.10
CA VAL A 188 -18.92 2.84 7.38
C VAL A 188 -18.78 2.49 8.86
N GLY A 189 -17.69 2.89 9.51
CA GLY A 189 -17.40 2.56 10.89
C GLY A 189 -18.39 3.17 11.88
N ILE A 190 -18.83 4.40 11.63
CA ILE A 190 -19.86 5.07 12.46
C ILE A 190 -21.19 4.32 12.34
N ASP A 191 -21.58 3.90 11.14
CA ASP A 191 -22.83 3.18 10.90
C ASP A 191 -22.74 1.76 11.49
N ALA A 192 -21.59 1.11 11.39
CA ALA A 192 -21.32 -0.21 11.94
C ALA A 192 -21.31 -0.23 13.48
N TRP A 193 -21.00 0.87 14.15
CA TRP A 193 -20.93 0.95 15.62
C TRP A 193 -22.21 0.44 16.34
N LYS A 194 -23.39 0.76 15.79
CA LYS A 194 -24.70 0.34 16.35
C LYS A 194 -25.37 -0.79 15.58
N ASN A 195 -24.98 -0.99 14.32
CA ASN A 195 -25.70 -1.88 13.40
C ASN A 195 -24.94 -3.17 13.10
N ALA A 196 -23.61 -3.18 13.18
CA ALA A 196 -22.84 -4.40 12.98
C ALA A 196 -23.12 -5.37 14.12
N ARG A 197 -23.40 -6.61 13.77
CA ARG A 197 -23.71 -7.69 14.71
C ARG A 197 -22.64 -8.76 14.56
N ASP A 198 -22.14 -9.26 15.68
CA ASP A 198 -21.32 -10.46 15.69
C ASP A 198 -22.17 -11.73 15.51
N SER A 199 -21.55 -12.91 15.59
CA SER A 199 -22.25 -14.19 15.55
C SER A 199 -23.25 -14.42 16.70
N THR A 200 -23.15 -13.63 17.78
CA THR A 200 -24.05 -13.70 18.94
C THR A 200 -25.17 -12.65 18.89
N GLY A 201 -25.17 -11.77 17.90
CA GLY A 201 -26.12 -10.65 17.78
C GLY A 201 -25.74 -9.42 18.63
N SER A 202 -24.55 -9.40 19.22
CA SER A 202 -24.02 -8.27 19.99
C SER A 202 -23.40 -7.22 19.06
N THR A 203 -23.47 -5.95 19.44
CA THR A 203 -22.85 -4.83 18.69
C THR A 203 -21.49 -4.42 19.29
N PRO A 204 -20.66 -3.65 18.55
CA PRO A 204 -19.47 -3.04 19.13
C PRO A 204 -19.78 -2.18 20.36
N GLU A 205 -20.90 -1.45 20.36
CA GLU A 205 -21.35 -0.67 21.52
C GLU A 205 -21.66 -1.55 22.74
N ASP A 206 -22.28 -2.72 22.52
CA ASP A 206 -22.56 -3.68 23.59
C ASP A 206 -21.27 -4.23 24.20
N TYR A 207 -20.24 -4.49 23.38
CA TYR A 207 -18.91 -4.88 23.85
C TYR A 207 -18.27 -3.80 24.73
N ALA A 208 -18.29 -2.53 24.28
CA ALA A 208 -17.75 -1.44 25.07
C ALA A 208 -18.50 -1.26 26.40
N ARG A 209 -19.83 -1.40 26.38
CA ARG A 209 -20.68 -1.32 27.57
C ARG A 209 -20.39 -2.45 28.55
N LEU A 210 -20.30 -3.69 28.06
CA LEU A 210 -19.98 -4.88 28.86
C LEU A 210 -18.63 -4.73 29.59
N ARG A 211 -17.66 -4.09 28.94
CA ARG A 211 -16.31 -3.83 29.48
C ARG A 211 -16.21 -2.54 30.30
N GLY A 212 -17.28 -1.75 30.40
CA GLY A 212 -17.31 -0.48 31.12
C GLY A 212 -16.53 0.64 30.44
N HIS A 213 -16.26 0.54 29.14
CA HIS A 213 -15.54 1.55 28.36
C HIS A 213 -16.46 2.70 27.93
N TYR A 214 -17.00 3.45 28.89
CA TYR A 214 -17.92 4.54 28.62
C TYR A 214 -17.27 5.68 27.81
N SER A 215 -15.97 5.93 27.98
CA SER A 215 -15.22 6.90 27.16
C SER A 215 -15.33 6.59 25.66
N TYR A 216 -15.31 5.31 25.28
CA TYR A 216 -15.40 4.86 23.90
C TYR A 216 -16.79 5.15 23.33
N ILE A 217 -17.83 4.86 24.11
CA ILE A 217 -19.22 5.16 23.75
C ILE A 217 -19.40 6.66 23.56
N HIS A 218 -18.88 7.48 24.49
CA HIS A 218 -18.96 8.94 24.38
C HIS A 218 -18.20 9.49 23.17
N LEU A 219 -17.01 8.96 22.86
CA LEU A 219 -16.23 9.33 21.68
C LEU A 219 -17.03 9.12 20.40
N VAL A 220 -17.58 7.91 20.21
CA VAL A 220 -18.31 7.57 18.98
C VAL A 220 -19.66 8.29 18.92
N GLN A 221 -20.39 8.41 20.03
CA GLN A 221 -21.64 9.15 20.08
C GLN A 221 -21.43 10.64 19.74
N LYS A 222 -20.32 11.23 20.18
CA LYS A 222 -19.94 12.60 19.79
C LYS A 222 -19.70 12.73 18.29
N LYS A 223 -19.10 11.72 17.64
CA LYS A 223 -18.92 11.69 16.18
C LYS A 223 -20.25 11.53 15.44
N ILE A 224 -21.13 10.63 15.92
CA ILE A 224 -22.48 10.44 15.37
C ILE A 224 -23.26 11.76 15.39
N ASN A 225 -23.27 12.47 16.53
CA ASN A 225 -24.00 13.73 16.68
C ASN A 225 -23.42 14.88 15.84
N LYS A 226 -22.11 14.83 15.53
CA LYS A 226 -21.45 15.80 14.65
C LYS A 226 -21.70 15.55 13.18
N ARG A 227 -22.22 14.38 12.79
CA ARG A 227 -22.58 14.11 11.40
C ARG A 227 -23.73 15.07 11.04
N PRO A 228 -23.56 15.99 10.08
CA PRO A 228 -24.71 16.74 9.59
C PRO A 228 -25.70 15.71 9.06
N PRO A 229 -27.01 15.85 9.34
CA PRO A 229 -28.00 15.05 8.64
C PRO A 229 -27.73 15.23 7.14
N SER A 230 -27.93 14.19 6.35
CA SER A 230 -27.89 14.23 4.88
C SER A 230 -29.00 15.14 4.35
N GLY A 231 -28.92 16.43 4.68
CA GLY A 231 -29.81 17.49 4.31
C GLY A 231 -28.97 18.48 3.52
N HIS A 232 -29.27 18.55 2.23
CA HIS A 232 -28.99 19.67 1.34
C HIS A 232 -28.45 20.90 2.07
N VAL A 233 -27.18 21.24 1.81
CA VAL A 233 -26.65 22.55 2.19
C VAL A 233 -27.40 23.58 1.35
N VAL A 234 -28.52 24.06 1.86
CA VAL A 234 -29.20 25.23 1.31
C VAL A 234 -28.29 26.41 1.62
N VAL A 235 -27.50 26.81 0.64
CA VAL A 235 -26.82 28.09 0.67
C VAL A 235 -27.88 29.13 0.33
N ASP A 236 -28.40 29.82 1.34
CA ASP A 236 -29.13 31.06 1.10
C ASP A 236 -28.14 32.06 0.51
N ILE A 237 -28.19 32.22 -0.82
CA ILE A 237 -27.50 33.29 -1.51
C ILE A 237 -28.34 34.54 -1.25
N PRO A 238 -27.85 35.54 -0.49
CA PRO A 238 -28.61 36.77 -0.29
C PRO A 238 -28.67 37.49 -1.63
N SER A 239 -29.86 37.49 -2.25
CA SER A 239 -30.09 38.31 -3.43
C SER A 239 -29.89 39.77 -3.03
N ALA A 240 -28.94 40.44 -3.68
CA ALA A 240 -28.70 41.85 -3.47
C ALA A 240 -29.99 42.62 -3.78
N VAL A 241 -30.45 43.33 -2.76
CA VAL A 241 -31.56 44.27 -2.80
C VAL A 241 -31.33 45.26 -3.93
N SER A 242 -32.26 45.35 -4.88
CA SER A 242 -32.38 46.49 -5.78
C SER A 242 -33.86 46.82 -5.91
N ASP A 243 -34.22 47.94 -5.29
CA ASP A 243 -35.53 48.56 -5.34
C ASP A 243 -35.90 49.02 -6.76
N CYS A 244 -37.09 48.67 -7.25
CA CYS A 244 -38.02 49.63 -7.85
C CYS A 244 -39.42 49.04 -8.13
N SER A 245 -40.36 49.43 -7.26
CA SER A 245 -41.76 49.83 -7.48
C SER A 245 -42.55 49.46 -8.76
N THR A 246 -43.77 48.93 -8.49
CA THR A 246 -45.10 49.32 -9.02
C THR A 246 -45.87 48.33 -9.92
N ASN A 247 -46.87 47.68 -9.28
CA ASN A 247 -48.21 47.26 -9.74
C ASN A 247 -48.41 46.48 -11.07
N GLN A 248 -48.84 45.21 -10.98
CA GLN A 248 -50.20 44.75 -11.33
C GLN A 248 -50.40 43.24 -11.06
N LYS A 249 -51.69 42.84 -10.95
CA LYS A 249 -52.27 41.62 -10.38
C LYS A 249 -52.05 40.31 -11.20
N PRO A 250 -52.37 39.12 -10.62
CA PRO A 250 -51.79 37.83 -10.97
C PRO A 250 -52.60 37.07 -12.02
N ASN A 251 -51.94 36.15 -12.76
CA ASN A 251 -52.59 34.92 -13.20
C ASN A 251 -51.57 33.84 -13.67
N ASN A 252 -51.90 32.61 -13.28
CA ASN A 252 -51.70 31.32 -13.94
C ASN A 252 -50.31 30.81 -14.38
N GLU A 253 -50.00 29.64 -13.81
CA GLU A 253 -49.61 28.39 -14.48
C GLU A 253 -48.66 28.44 -15.67
N SER A 254 -47.50 27.82 -15.40
CA SER A 254 -46.79 26.82 -16.22
C SER A 254 -46.23 27.21 -17.60
N THR A 255 -44.97 26.80 -17.74
CA THR A 255 -44.22 26.55 -18.99
C THR A 255 -43.87 27.76 -19.85
N SER A 256 -42.61 28.18 -19.77
CA SER A 256 -41.90 28.69 -20.95
C SER A 256 -40.41 28.36 -20.87
N SER A 257 -40.01 27.44 -21.74
CA SER A 257 -38.67 27.27 -22.28
C SER A 257 -37.98 28.62 -22.54
N PHE A 258 -36.67 28.70 -22.32
CA PHE A 258 -35.82 29.61 -23.09
C PHE A 258 -34.43 29.02 -23.31
N GLU A 259 -34.15 28.75 -24.58
CA GLU A 259 -32.82 28.58 -25.16
C GLU A 259 -32.01 29.88 -25.03
N ILE A 260 -30.76 29.77 -24.61
CA ILE A 260 -29.67 30.70 -24.90
C ILE A 260 -28.41 29.81 -24.93
N GLY A 261 -27.64 29.67 -26.00
CA GLY A 261 -27.24 30.68 -26.97
C GLY A 261 -25.72 30.66 -26.97
N GLN A 262 -25.14 30.09 -28.02
CA GLN A 262 -23.71 30.08 -28.30
C GLN A 262 -23.18 31.52 -28.27
N LEU A 263 -22.32 31.86 -27.31
CA LEU A 263 -21.49 33.06 -27.40
C LEU A 263 -20.11 32.82 -26.77
N GLU A 264 -19.15 32.72 -27.67
CA GLU A 264 -17.74 33.08 -27.58
C GLU A 264 -17.00 32.92 -26.24
N LEU A 265 -16.12 31.92 -26.28
CA LEU A 265 -14.90 31.76 -25.50
C LEU A 265 -14.06 33.06 -25.45
N ARG A 266 -14.32 33.94 -24.49
CA ARG A 266 -13.31 34.89 -23.99
C ARG A 266 -12.79 34.41 -22.65
N SER A 267 -11.59 33.82 -22.69
CA SER A 267 -10.83 33.50 -21.48
C SER A 267 -10.55 34.78 -20.70
N ILE A 268 -11.29 35.02 -19.62
CA ILE A 268 -10.95 36.06 -18.65
C ILE A 268 -9.77 35.51 -17.84
N LYS A 269 -8.54 35.77 -18.31
CA LYS A 269 -7.31 35.57 -17.55
C LYS A 269 -7.34 36.50 -16.33
N ARG A 270 -7.80 35.98 -15.20
CA ARG A 270 -7.54 36.59 -13.88
C ARG A 270 -6.17 36.15 -13.43
N ASN A 271 -5.20 37.04 -13.56
CA ASN A 271 -3.81 36.81 -13.18
C ASN A 271 -3.73 36.70 -11.64
N CYS A 272 -3.45 35.49 -11.14
CA CYS A 272 -3.21 35.24 -9.74
C CYS A 272 -1.76 35.62 -9.40
N LYS A 273 -1.57 36.63 -8.55
CA LYS A 273 -0.24 37.10 -8.11
C LYS A 273 0.53 36.10 -7.23
N LEU A 274 -0.08 34.98 -6.81
CA LEU A 274 0.59 33.88 -6.13
C LEU A 274 1.13 32.79 -7.08
N CYS A 275 0.68 32.78 -8.34
CA CYS A 275 1.16 31.84 -9.35
C CYS A 275 2.42 32.35 -10.09
N ASP A 276 2.63 33.68 -10.13
CA ASP A 276 3.83 34.29 -10.75
C ASP A 276 5.09 34.19 -9.86
N GLN A 277 4.93 33.95 -8.56
CA GLN A 277 6.06 33.98 -7.63
C GLN A 277 6.90 32.69 -7.60
N LYS A 278 6.50 31.65 -8.35
CA LYS A 278 7.23 30.38 -8.48
C LYS A 278 8.09 30.26 -9.75
N LEU A 279 8.09 31.27 -10.64
CA LEU A 279 8.82 31.23 -11.92
C LEU A 279 10.10 32.08 -11.96
N ALA A 280 10.47 32.74 -10.86
CA ALA A 280 11.58 33.71 -10.85
C ALA A 280 12.88 33.24 -10.16
N TYR A 281 13.05 31.94 -9.89
CA TYR A 281 14.36 31.41 -9.47
C TYR A 281 14.73 30.15 -10.25
N GLY A 282 15.44 30.37 -11.37
CA GLY A 282 16.45 29.44 -11.87
C GLY A 282 16.01 28.38 -12.88
N TYR A 283 15.45 28.77 -14.04
CA TYR A 283 15.64 27.96 -15.25
C TYR A 283 17.01 28.31 -15.88
N GLY A 284 18.06 27.73 -15.31
CA GLY A 284 19.33 27.54 -16.01
C GLY A 284 19.24 26.22 -16.75
N THR A 285 19.18 26.29 -18.07
CA THR A 285 19.30 25.19 -19.03
C THR A 285 20.39 24.18 -18.65
N ALA A 286 20.00 22.98 -18.20
CA ALA A 286 20.89 21.83 -18.11
C ALA A 286 20.10 20.51 -18.19
N ASN A 287 19.29 20.35 -19.24
CA ASN A 287 18.86 19.02 -19.64
C ASN A 287 20.01 18.30 -20.35
N ARG A 288 20.23 17.04 -19.94
CA ARG A 288 21.00 15.98 -20.63
C ARG A 288 22.54 16.09 -20.62
N SER A 289 23.20 15.60 -19.57
CA SER A 289 24.53 14.97 -19.73
C SER A 289 25.01 14.06 -18.57
N LEU A 290 24.29 13.95 -17.45
CA LEU A 290 24.83 13.23 -16.27
C LEU A 290 24.75 11.69 -16.32
N VAL A 291 24.15 11.10 -17.35
CA VAL A 291 24.17 9.63 -17.56
C VAL A 291 25.52 9.15 -18.12
N TYR A 292 26.33 10.04 -18.69
CA TYR A 292 27.61 9.66 -19.30
C TYR A 292 28.76 9.50 -18.28
N ARG A 293 28.67 10.12 -17.10
CA ARG A 293 29.77 10.13 -16.12
C ARG A 293 29.99 8.80 -15.37
N PRO A 294 28.96 8.04 -14.94
CA PRO A 294 29.17 6.73 -14.31
C PRO A 294 29.61 5.65 -15.32
N ALA A 295 29.14 5.73 -16.57
CA ALA A 295 29.45 4.77 -17.62
C ALA A 295 30.87 4.92 -18.17
N MET A 296 31.39 6.14 -18.28
CA MET A 296 32.77 6.40 -18.73
C MET A 296 33.81 5.85 -17.75
N LEU A 297 33.59 6.00 -16.43
CA LEU A 297 34.51 5.45 -15.43
C LEU A 297 34.54 3.91 -15.44
N SER A 298 33.39 3.28 -15.70
CA SER A 298 33.30 1.83 -15.85
C SER A 298 34.02 1.33 -17.10
N MET A 299 33.88 2.01 -18.25
CA MET A 299 34.59 1.62 -19.48
C MET A 299 36.11 1.81 -19.37
N VAL A 300 36.58 2.87 -18.70
CA VAL A 300 38.02 3.10 -18.49
C VAL A 300 38.62 2.04 -17.56
N ALA A 301 37.91 1.65 -16.50
CA ALA A 301 38.34 0.58 -15.62
C ALA A 301 38.43 -0.77 -16.35
N VAL A 302 37.43 -1.11 -17.16
CA VAL A 302 37.43 -2.35 -17.95
C VAL A 302 38.57 -2.33 -18.99
N ALA A 303 38.81 -1.21 -19.66
CA ALA A 303 39.92 -1.08 -20.60
C ALA A 303 41.28 -1.23 -19.91
N ALA A 304 41.48 -0.63 -18.73
CA ALA A 304 42.71 -0.78 -17.95
C ALA A 304 42.93 -2.24 -17.53
N VAL A 305 41.89 -2.94 -17.05
CA VAL A 305 41.98 -4.37 -16.70
C VAL A 305 42.32 -5.20 -17.93
N CYS A 306 41.68 -4.97 -19.07
CA CYS A 306 41.98 -5.68 -20.31
C CYS A 306 43.42 -5.45 -20.80
N VAL A 307 43.93 -4.21 -20.74
CA VAL A 307 45.32 -3.91 -21.10
C VAL A 307 46.29 -4.58 -20.12
N CYS A 308 46.01 -4.56 -18.81
CA CYS A 308 46.84 -5.25 -17.81
C CYS A 308 46.86 -6.76 -18.04
N VAL A 309 45.71 -7.38 -18.33
CA VAL A 309 45.63 -8.81 -18.65
C VAL A 309 46.37 -9.13 -19.95
N ALA A 310 46.21 -8.31 -20.99
CA ALA A 310 46.93 -8.49 -22.25
C ALA A 310 48.45 -8.30 -22.09
N LEU A 311 48.89 -7.36 -21.25
CA LEU A 311 50.30 -7.20 -20.91
C LEU A 311 50.82 -8.40 -20.13
N LEU A 312 50.09 -8.90 -19.13
CA LEU A 312 50.47 -10.13 -18.39
C LEU A 312 50.59 -11.36 -19.32
N PHE A 313 49.73 -11.48 -20.33
CA PHE A 313 49.84 -12.55 -21.33
C PHE A 313 50.90 -12.29 -22.41
N LYS A 314 51.27 -11.04 -22.67
CA LYS A 314 52.33 -10.66 -23.62
C LYS A 314 53.72 -10.74 -23.01
N SER A 315 53.84 -10.44 -21.73
CA SER A 315 55.02 -10.71 -20.92
C SER A 315 54.79 -12.01 -20.16
N CYS A 316 54.75 -13.14 -20.86
CA CYS A 316 54.98 -14.42 -20.20
C CYS A 316 56.30 -14.32 -19.44
N PRO A 317 56.36 -14.39 -18.10
CA PRO A 317 57.54 -14.95 -17.49
C PRO A 317 57.59 -16.38 -18.02
N GLU A 318 58.69 -16.73 -18.67
CA GLU A 318 58.99 -18.10 -19.03
C GLU A 318 59.13 -18.88 -17.72
N VAL A 319 57.99 -19.33 -17.18
CA VAL A 319 57.97 -20.25 -16.05
C VAL A 319 58.45 -21.57 -16.64
N LEU A 320 59.75 -21.83 -16.49
CA LEU A 320 60.36 -23.14 -16.68
C LEU A 320 59.63 -24.14 -15.78
N TYR A 321 58.53 -24.69 -16.31
CA TYR A 321 57.79 -25.78 -15.69
C TYR A 321 58.71 -27.02 -15.71
N ILE A 322 59.26 -27.37 -14.55
CA ILE A 322 60.02 -28.62 -14.34
C ILE A 322 59.11 -29.87 -14.42
N PHE A 323 57.79 -29.71 -14.62
CA PHE A 323 56.88 -30.84 -14.80
C PHE A 323 56.07 -30.70 -16.08
N ARG A 324 56.11 -31.74 -16.93
CA ARG A 324 55.34 -31.85 -18.18
C ARG A 324 53.86 -31.51 -17.93
N PRO A 325 53.22 -30.73 -18.81
CA PRO A 325 51.79 -30.44 -18.69
C PRO A 325 50.98 -31.74 -18.76
N PHE A 326 50.10 -31.91 -17.78
CA PHE A 326 49.15 -33.02 -17.70
C PHE A 326 48.24 -33.00 -18.93
N ARG A 327 48.23 -34.09 -19.70
CA ARG A 327 47.39 -34.26 -20.90
C ARG A 327 46.26 -35.23 -20.56
N TRP A 328 45.03 -34.75 -20.72
CA TRP A 328 43.79 -35.53 -20.58
C TRP A 328 43.74 -36.75 -21.52
N GLU A 329 44.52 -36.74 -22.59
CA GLU A 329 44.64 -37.80 -23.59
C GLU A 329 45.38 -39.05 -23.10
N LEU A 330 46.05 -39.00 -21.94
CA LEU A 330 46.80 -40.11 -21.34
C LEU A 330 46.05 -40.79 -20.19
N LEU A 331 44.80 -40.42 -19.94
CA LEU A 331 43.97 -41.02 -18.91
C LEU A 331 43.30 -42.29 -19.49
N ASP A 332 43.94 -43.44 -19.35
CA ASP A 332 43.31 -44.72 -19.66
C ASP A 332 42.08 -44.91 -18.76
N TYR A 333 40.92 -45.14 -19.38
CA TYR A 333 39.70 -45.50 -18.67
C TYR A 333 39.92 -46.83 -17.94
N GLY A 334 39.51 -46.88 -16.67
CA GLY A 334 39.85 -47.92 -15.71
C GLY A 334 39.58 -49.37 -16.15
N THR A 335 40.32 -50.27 -15.52
CA THR A 335 40.36 -51.73 -15.69
C THR A 335 38.99 -52.41 -15.61
N SER A 336 38.78 -53.37 -16.52
CA SER A 336 37.70 -54.38 -16.50
C SER A 336 37.79 -55.32 -15.30
#